data_AF-E2B8R3-F1
#
_entry.id   AF-E2B8R3-F1
#
_cell.length_a   1.000
_cell.length_b   1.000
_cell.length_c   1.000
_cell.angle_alpha   90.00
_cell.angle_beta   90.00
_cell.angle_gamma   90.00
#
_symmetry.space_group_name_H-M   'P 1'
#
loop_
_entity.id
_entity.type
_entity.pdbx_description
1 polymer ?
#
loop_
_entity_poly.entity_id
_entity_poly.type
_entity_poly.pdbx_seq_one_letter_code
_entity_poly.pdbx_strand_id
1 'polypeptide(L)' 'PPYSPDIAPSDYHLFRSLQNYLNGKNFDSLEALKNGVSSFFESKPRSFYDRGIRMLPERWEKIIENDGEYI' A
#
# COMPACT_ATOMS: atom_id res chain seq x y z
N PRO A 1 14.98 -4.62 -5.66
CA PRO A 1 15.41 -5.88 -6.30
C PRO A 1 14.21 -6.55 -6.98
N PRO A 2 14.40 -7.51 -7.90
CA PRO A 2 13.32 -8.40 -8.32
C PRO A 2 12.65 -9.04 -7.10
N TYR A 3 11.33 -9.25 -7.17
CA TYR A 3 10.53 -9.91 -6.12
C TYR A 3 10.51 -9.22 -4.75
N SER A 4 10.72 -7.91 -4.67
CA SER A 4 10.74 -7.17 -3.38
C SER A 4 9.49 -6.30 -3.18
N PRO A 5 8.32 -6.86 -2.80
CA PRO A 5 7.12 -6.07 -2.53
C PRO A 5 7.25 -5.20 -1.26
N ASP A 6 8.13 -5.58 -0.35
CA ASP A 6 8.51 -4.85 0.86
C ASP A 6 9.21 -3.51 0.61
N ILE A 7 9.75 -3.28 -0.58
CA ILE A 7 10.31 -1.96 -0.97
C ILE A 7 9.44 -1.18 -1.93
N ALA A 8 8.34 -1.75 -2.43
CA ALA A 8 7.44 -1.08 -3.34
C ALA A 8 6.33 -0.34 -2.56
N PRO A 9 6.30 1.01 -2.53
CA PRO A 9 5.31 1.77 -1.75
C PRO A 9 3.87 1.46 -2.15
N SER A 10 3.65 1.10 -3.42
CA SER A 10 2.36 0.62 -3.89
C SER A 10 1.92 -0.64 -3.16
N ASP A 11 2.80 -1.63 -3.00
CA ASP A 11 2.46 -2.92 -2.39
C ASP A 11 2.36 -2.81 -0.87
N TYR A 12 3.41 -2.30 -0.21
CA TYR A 12 3.47 -2.35 1.25
C TYR A 12 2.58 -1.34 1.98
N HIS A 13 2.15 -0.26 1.29
CA HIS A 13 1.39 0.84 1.89
C HIS A 13 0.05 1.05 1.20
N LEU A 14 0.06 1.35 -0.10
CA LEU A 14 -1.16 1.73 -0.83
C LEU A 14 -2.15 0.55 -0.93
N PHE A 15 -1.72 -0.55 -1.55
CA PHE A 15 -2.52 -1.75 -1.75
C PHE A 15 -2.78 -2.49 -0.44
N ARG A 16 -1.83 -2.49 0.50
CA ARG A 16 -2.09 -2.99 1.86
C ARG A 16 -3.25 -2.25 2.53
N SER A 17 -3.28 -0.93 2.45
CA SER A 17 -4.40 -0.15 3.00
C SER A 17 -5.70 -0.35 2.21
N LEU A 18 -5.63 -0.51 0.89
CA LEU A 18 -6.80 -0.78 0.06
C LEU A 18 -7.38 -2.17 0.37
N GLN A 19 -6.53 -3.19 0.50
CA GLN A 19 -6.94 -4.55 0.87
C GLN A 19 -7.66 -4.56 2.22
N ASN A 20 -7.14 -3.82 3.21
CA ASN A 20 -7.81 -3.65 4.50
C ASN A 20 -9.19 -2.98 4.37
N TYR A 21 -9.32 -1.99 3.47
CA TYR A 21 -10.60 -1.37 3.19
C TYR A 21 -11.59 -2.31 2.50
N LEU A 22 -11.10 -3.13 1.56
CA LEU A 22 -11.92 -4.07 0.79
C LEU A 22 -12.30 -5.32 1.58
N ASN A 23 -11.55 -5.66 2.63
CA ASN A 23 -11.77 -6.88 3.39
C ASN A 23 -13.21 -6.96 3.95
N GLY A 24 -13.91 -8.04 3.64
CA GLY A 24 -15.29 -8.26 4.06
C GLY A 24 -16.36 -7.44 3.33
N LYS A 25 -16.00 -6.63 2.32
CA LYS A 25 -16.97 -5.93 1.47
C LYS A 25 -17.38 -6.79 0.29
N ASN A 26 -18.68 -6.88 0.03
CA ASN A 26 -19.23 -7.38 -1.22
C ASN A 26 -19.73 -6.18 -2.04
N PHE A 27 -19.54 -6.25 -3.36
CA PHE A 27 -20.02 -5.23 -4.30
C PHE A 27 -20.94 -5.90 -5.30
N ASP A 28 -22.13 -5.34 -5.48
CA ASP A 28 -23.16 -5.92 -6.36
C ASP A 28 -22.92 -5.61 -7.85
N SER A 29 -21.98 -4.72 -8.15
CA SER A 29 -21.62 -4.35 -9.52
C SER A 29 -20.20 -3.82 -9.65
N LEU A 30 -19.67 -3.83 -10.87
CA LEU A 30 -18.39 -3.20 -11.19
C LEU A 30 -18.41 -1.68 -10.92
N GLU A 31 -19.55 -1.03 -11.11
CA GLU A 31 -19.71 0.40 -10.83
C GLU A 31 -19.62 0.68 -9.33
N ALA A 32 -20.28 -0.14 -8.50
CA ALA A 32 -20.17 -0.04 -7.05
C ALA A 32 -18.73 -0.24 -6.57
N LEU A 33 -18.00 -1.21 -7.15
CA LEU A 33 -16.57 -1.42 -6.87
C LEU A 33 -15.74 -0.19 -7.24
N LYS A 34 -15.90 0.34 -8.46
CA LYS A 34 -15.16 1.53 -8.94
C LYS A 34 -15.40 2.73 -8.03
N ASN A 35 -16.66 3.00 -7.69
CA ASN A 35 -17.02 4.11 -6.80
C ASN A 35 -16.44 3.93 -5.40
N GLY A 36 -16.45 2.70 -4.86
CA GLY A 36 -15.84 2.38 -3.57
C GLY A 36 -14.33 2.60 -3.56
N VAL A 37 -13.63 2.17 -4.60
CA VAL A 37 -12.17 2.38 -4.76
C VAL A 37 -11.84 3.87 -4.93
N SER A 38 -12.59 4.61 -5.75
CA SER A 38 -12.39 6.07 -5.90
C SER A 38 -12.61 6.79 -4.57
N SER A 39 -13.69 6.49 -3.86
CA SER A 39 -14.00 7.06 -2.55
C SER A 39 -12.90 6.77 -1.52
N PHE A 40 -12.31 5.56 -1.57
CA PHE A 40 -11.19 5.22 -0.70
C PHE A 40 -9.99 6.15 -0.94
N PHE A 41 -9.58 6.38 -2.20
CA PHE A 41 -8.44 7.25 -2.51
C PHE A 41 -8.72 8.73 -2.22
N GLU A 42 -9.93 9.21 -2.50
CA GLU A 42 -10.38 10.57 -2.16
C GLU A 42 -10.40 10.82 -0.65
N SER A 43 -10.68 9.79 0.15
CA SER A 43 -10.67 9.90 1.62
C SER A 43 -9.27 10.04 2.22
N LYS A 44 -8.19 9.76 1.46
CA LYS A 44 -6.83 9.78 2.01
C LYS A 44 -6.24 11.18 1.96
N PRO A 45 -5.74 11.72 3.09
CA PRO A 45 -5.05 13.00 3.09
C PRO A 45 -3.71 12.87 2.33
N ARG A 46 -3.18 13.98 1.83
CA ARG A 46 -1.85 14.02 1.18
C ARG A 46 -0.75 13.34 2.02
N SER A 47 -0.81 13.54 3.34
CA SER A 47 0.12 12.95 4.30
C SER A 47 0.13 11.42 4.31
N PHE A 48 -0.95 10.76 3.87
CA PHE A 48 -0.97 9.31 3.70
C PHE A 48 0.00 8.88 2.59
N TYR A 49 -0.03 9.54 1.44
CA TYR A 49 0.88 9.25 0.32
C TYR A 49 2.32 9.62 0.66
N ASP A 50 2.51 10.80 1.26
CA ASP A 50 3.83 11.26 1.71
C ASP A 50 4.47 10.27 2.69
N ARG A 51 3.68 9.72 3.63
CA ARG A 51 4.15 8.71 4.58
C ARG A 51 4.63 7.45 3.87
N GLY A 52 3.87 6.95 2.89
CA GLY A 52 4.25 5.78 2.11
C GLY A 52 5.64 5.94 1.51
N ILE A 53 5.91 7.07 0.86
CA ILE A 53 7.23 7.34 0.25
C ILE A 53 8.32 7.55 1.31
N ARG A 54 8.03 8.29 2.38
CA ARG A 54 9.00 8.61 3.44
C ARG A 54 9.45 7.40 4.27
N MET A 55 8.74 6.28 4.20
CA MET A 55 9.17 5.02 4.83
C MET A 55 10.25 4.27 4.04
N LEU A 56 10.55 4.68 2.80
CA LEU A 56 11.56 4.00 1.97
C LEU A 56 12.95 3.93 2.61
N PRO A 57 13.52 5.01 3.16
CA PRO A 57 14.86 4.95 3.75
C PRO A 57 14.96 3.94 4.90
N GLU A 58 13.98 3.94 5.81
CA GLU A 58 13.93 2.99 6.94
C GLU A 58 13.81 1.54 6.46
N ARG A 59 13.04 1.29 5.40
CA ARG A 59 12.90 -0.05 4.81
C ARG A 59 14.17 -0.52 4.13
N TRP A 60 14.85 0.37 3.41
CA TRP A 60 16.15 0.05 2.78
C TRP A 60 17.21 -0.26 3.84
N GLU A 61 17.25 0.50 4.93
CA GLU A 61 18.14 0.24 6.05
C GLU A 61 17.90 -1.15 6.65
N LYS A 62 16.64 -1.51 6.94
CA LYS A 62 16.31 -2.84 7.46
C LYS A 62 16.69 -3.98 6.51
N ILE A 63 16.56 -3.80 5.21
CA ILE A 63 16.97 -4.81 4.23
C ILE A 63 18.48 -4.99 4.22
N ILE A 64 19.25 -3.90 4.36
CA ILE A 64 20.71 -3.96 4.48
C ILE A 64 21.10 -4.68 5.78
N GLU A 65 20.45 -4.35 6.90
CA GLU A 65 20.67 -5.02 8.19
C GLU A 65 20.30 -6.51 8.16
N ASN A 66 19.36 -6.89 7.29
CA ASN A 66 18.90 -8.26 7.10
C ASN A 66 19.59 -8.97 5.94
N ASP A 67 20.79 -8.53 5.53
CA ASP A 67 21.61 -9.13 4.47
C ASP A 67 20.87 -9.32 3.12
N GLY A 68 19.89 -8.47 2.83
CA GLY A 68 19.08 -8.52 1.61
C GLY A 68 17.83 -9.40 1.69
N GLU A 69 17.56 -10.03 2.82
CA GLU A 69 16.33 -10.80 3.08
C GLU A 69 15.11 -9.89 3.35
N TYR A 70 13.92 -10.45 3.17
CA TYR A 70 12.64 -9.74 3.37
C TYR A 70 12.45 -9.22 4.80
N ILE A 71 11.78 -8.06 4.90
CA ILE A 71 11.41 -7.41 6.18
C ILE A 71 9.93 -7.59 6.59
#